data_AF-A0A9C8UKL2-F1
#
_entry.id   AF-A0A9C8UKL2-F1
#
_cell.length_a   1.000
_cell.length_b   1.000
_cell.length_c   1.000
_cell.angle_alpha   90.00
_cell.angle_beta   90.00
_cell.angle_gamma   90.00
#
_symmetry.space_group_name_H-M   'P 1'
#
loop_
_entity.id
_entity.type
_entity.pdbx_description
1 polymer ?
#
loop_
_entity_poly.entity_id
_entity_poly.type
_entity_poly.pdbx_seq_one_letter_code
_entity_poly.pdbx_strand_id
1 'polypeptide(L)' 'ALRSEGRGFLVITHYQRLLDHIKPDVVHIMSDGRIIKTGGPELALEVEHNGYADILAEVV' A
#
# COMPACT_ATOMS: atom_id res chain seq x y z
N ALA A 1 -0.35 -23.16 -1.92
CA ALA A 1 -0.65 -21.72 -1.86
C ALA A 1 -1.08 -21.37 -0.43
N LEU A 2 -0.51 -20.33 0.19
CA LEU A 2 -0.83 -19.96 1.58
C LEU A 2 -2.11 -19.10 1.70
N ARG A 3 -2.64 -18.60 0.57
CA ARG A 3 -3.85 -17.79 0.46
C ARG A 3 -5.10 -18.69 0.52
N SER A 4 -6.00 -18.44 1.46
CA SER A 4 -7.26 -19.16 1.66
C SER A 4 -8.30 -18.26 2.32
N GLU A 5 -9.59 -18.57 2.20
CA GLU A 5 -10.70 -17.73 2.72
C GLU A 5 -10.64 -17.51 4.24
N GLY A 6 -10.07 -18.44 5.00
CA GLY A 6 -9.93 -18.34 6.46
C GLY A 6 -8.66 -17.62 6.96
N ARG A 7 -7.90 -16.94 6.08
CA ARG A 7 -6.62 -16.33 6.44
C ARG A 7 -6.42 -14.96 5.79
N GLY A 8 -6.17 -13.95 6.62
CA GLY A 8 -5.72 -12.63 6.20
C GLY A 8 -4.21 -12.46 6.30
N PHE A 9 -3.65 -11.54 5.52
CA PHE A 9 -2.25 -11.14 5.59
C PHE A 9 -2.17 -9.62 5.67
N LEU A 10 -1.42 -9.11 6.65
CA LEU A 10 -0.99 -7.72 6.68
C LEU A 10 0.50 -7.69 6.36
N VAL A 11 0.83 -6.97 5.30
CA VAL A 11 2.20 -6.85 4.82
C VAL A 11 2.61 -5.39 4.98
N ILE A 12 3.62 -5.15 5.82
CA ILE A 12 4.16 -3.80 6.05
C ILE A 12 5.47 -3.70 5.28
N THR A 13 5.53 -2.77 4.34
CA THR A 13 6.73 -2.50 3.55
C THR A 13 6.84 -1.01 3.27
N HIS A 14 8.07 -0.52 3.19
CA HIS A 14 8.40 0.82 2.69
C HIS A 14 8.85 0.78 1.22
N TYR A 15 9.12 -0.41 0.67
CA TYR A 15 9.53 -0.62 -0.71
C TYR A 15 8.52 -1.46 -1.49
N GLN A 16 8.20 -1.01 -2.69
CA GLN A 16 7.21 -1.60 -3.59
C GLN A 16 7.65 -2.92 -4.22
N ARG A 17 8.95 -3.27 -4.19
CA ARG A 17 9.51 -4.51 -4.79
C ARG A 17 8.84 -5.79 -4.31
N LEU A 18 8.19 -5.74 -3.15
CA LEU A 18 7.45 -6.88 -2.62
C LEU A 18 6.11 -7.10 -3.36
N LEU A 19 5.55 -6.06 -3.96
CA LEU A 19 4.28 -6.09 -4.68
C LEU A 19 4.40 -6.73 -6.06
N ASP A 20 5.60 -6.75 -6.64
CA ASP A 20 5.92 -7.54 -7.84
C ASP A 20 5.70 -9.04 -7.61
N HIS A 21 5.81 -9.49 -6.36
CA HIS A 21 5.67 -10.90 -5.96
C HIS A 21 4.35 -11.19 -5.26
N ILE A 22 3.72 -10.18 -4.65
CA ILE A 22 2.49 -10.32 -3.88
C ILE A 22 1.52 -9.23 -4.33
N LYS A 23 0.47 -9.61 -5.06
CA LYS A 23 -0.64 -8.72 -5.37
C LYS A 23 -1.55 -8.56 -4.15
N PRO A 24 -1.57 -7.38 -3.50
CA PRO A 24 -2.48 -7.13 -2.38
C PRO A 24 -3.91 -7.00 -2.88
N ASP A 25 -4.88 -7.14 -1.97
CA ASP A 25 -6.28 -6.80 -2.27
C ASP A 25 -6.55 -5.32 -1.97
N VAL A 26 -5.92 -4.79 -0.92
CA VAL A 26 -6.06 -3.42 -0.43
C VAL A 26 -4.69 -2.89 -0.03
N VAL A 27 -4.44 -1.62 -0.31
CA VAL A 27 -3.24 -0.88 0.05
C VAL A 27 -3.63 0.27 0.96
N HIS A 28 -2.88 0.44 2.06
CA HIS A 28 -3.04 1.55 3.01
C HIS A 28 -1.72 2.32 3.11
N ILE A 29 -1.78 3.64 3.01
CA ILE A 29 -0.65 4.54 3.25
C ILE A 29 -0.81 5.13 4.64
N MET A 30 0.23 5.00 5.45
CA MET A 30 0.28 5.51 6.81
C MET A 30 1.29 6.66 6.91
N SER A 31 0.87 7.75 7.53
CA SER A 31 1.74 8.87 7.92
C SER A 31 1.30 9.39 9.28
N ASP A 32 2.26 9.84 10.10
CA ASP A 32 2.01 10.37 11.45
C ASP A 32 1.08 9.49 12.32
N GLY A 33 1.27 8.17 12.23
CA GLY A 33 0.49 7.18 12.98
C GLY A 33 -0.96 7.01 12.52
N ARG A 34 -1.35 7.56 11.36
CA ARG A 34 -2.70 7.49 10.81
C ARG A 34 -2.70 6.97 9.39
N ILE A 35 -3.74 6.23 9.02
CA ILE A 35 -3.97 5.86 7.62
C ILE A 35 -4.50 7.10 6.90
N ILE A 36 -3.74 7.60 5.93
CA ILE A 36 -4.06 8.83 5.20
C ILE A 36 -4.70 8.56 3.84
N LYS A 37 -4.40 7.41 3.22
CA LYS A 37 -4.96 7.00 1.93
C LYS A 37 -5.17 5.49 1.89
N THR A 38 -6.26 5.06 1.27
CA THR A 38 -6.59 3.64 1.08
C THR A 38 -7.04 3.45 -0.36
N GLY A 39 -6.61 2.37 -1.00
CA GLY A 39 -6.95 2.07 -2.39
C GLY A 39 -6.65 0.62 -2.75
N GLY A 40 -6.84 0.27 -4.01
CA GLY A 40 -6.40 -1.02 -4.54
C GLY A 40 -4.90 -1.04 -4.85
N PRO A 41 -4.42 -2.09 -5.54
CA PRO A 41 -3.02 -2.23 -5.94
C PRO A 41 -2.46 -1.06 -6.74
N GLU A 42 -3.31 -0.35 -7.49
CA GLU A 42 -2.96 0.84 -8.26
C GLU A 42 -2.41 1.99 -7.42
N LEU A 43 -2.86 2.12 -6.16
CA LEU A 43 -2.34 3.11 -5.22
C LEU A 43 -0.85 2.89 -4.95
N ALA A 44 -0.41 1.65 -4.98
CA ALA A 44 0.99 1.34 -4.78
C ALA A 44 1.84 1.81 -5.98
N LEU A 45 1.35 1.59 -7.20
CA LEU A 45 2.01 2.04 -8.43
C LEU A 45 2.10 3.58 -8.50
N GLU A 46 1.07 4.28 -8.03
CA GLU A 46 1.06 5.75 -7.92
C GLU A 46 2.19 6.24 -7.01
N VAL A 47 2.36 5.62 -5.82
CA VAL A 47 3.45 5.93 -4.88
C VAL A 47 4.82 5.64 -5.50
N GLU A 48 4.96 4.58 -6.30
CA GLU A 48 6.23 4.27 -6.96
C GLU A 48 6.60 5.33 -7.99
N HIS A 49 5.64 5.78 -8.79
CA HIS A 49 5.89 6.73 -9.87
C HIS A 49 6.12 8.16 -9.36
N ASN A 50 5.31 8.59 -8.40
CA ASN A 50 5.24 9.98 -7.93
C ASN A 50 5.97 10.19 -6.60
N GLY A 51 6.36 9.11 -5.92
CA GLY A 51 6.81 9.15 -4.54
C GLY A 51 5.65 9.39 -3.55
N TYR A 52 5.98 9.51 -2.27
CA TYR A 52 5.00 9.80 -1.21
C TYR A 52 4.64 11.29 -1.13
N ALA A 53 5.39 12.17 -1.78
CA ALA A 53 5.25 13.62 -1.64
C ALA A 53 3.86 14.12 -2.06
N ASP A 54 3.36 13.65 -3.20
CA ASP A 54 2.06 14.06 -3.74
C ASP A 54 0.91 13.65 -2.81
N ILE A 55 1.00 12.44 -2.24
CA ILE A 55 -0.01 11.91 -1.32
C ILE A 55 0.04 12.62 0.03
N LEU A 56 1.23 13.01 0.50
CA LEU A 56 1.36 13.81 1.71
C LEU A 56 0.85 15.23 1.49
N ALA A 57 1.03 15.81 0.29
CA ALA A 57 0.52 17.13 -0.05
C ALA A 57 -1.02 17.20 -0.09
N GLU A 58 -1.71 16.10 -0.43
CA GLU A 58 -3.18 16.01 -0.40
C GLU A 58 -3.77 16.08 1.03
N VAL A 59 -2.96 15.84 2.06
CA VAL A 59 -3.41 15.75 3.47
C VAL A 59 -3.20 17.07 4.24
N VAL A 60 -2.49 18.04 3.65
CA VAL A 60 -2.18 19.37 4.23
C VAL A 60 -3.19 20.41 3.76
#